data_AF-W1NG14-F1
#
_entry.id   AF-W1NG14-F1
#
_cell.length_a   1.000
_cell.length_b   1.000
_cell.length_c   1.000
_cell.angle_alpha   90.00
_cell.angle_beta   90.00
_cell.angle_gamma   90.00
#
_symmetry.space_group_name_H-M   'P 1'
#
loop_
_entity.id
_entity.type
_entity.pdbx_description
1 polymer ?
#
loop_
_entity_poly.entity_id
_entity_poly.type
_entity_poly.pdbx_seq_one_letter_code
_entity_poly.pdbx_strand_id
1 'polypeptide(L)' 'MAQGRGSAMSLVALVFMMICLVEVSTAATTYTVGDSSGWTFNMVSWPAGKRFRAGDVLGI' A
#
# COMPACT_ATOMS: atom_id res chain seq x y z
N MET A 1 12.92 -30.96 27.50
CA MET A 1 13.11 -29.54 27.11
C MET A 1 12.91 -29.40 25.60
N ALA A 2 11.66 -29.30 25.14
CA ALA A 2 11.33 -29.17 23.70
C ALA A 2 10.45 -27.93 23.40
N GLN A 3 10.00 -27.23 24.44
CA GLN A 3 9.03 -26.14 24.36
C GLN A 3 9.61 -24.84 23.77
N GLY A 4 10.93 -24.64 23.79
CA GLY A 4 11.57 -23.43 23.27
C GLY A 4 11.51 -23.26 21.74
N ARG A 5 11.38 -24.36 20.97
CA ARG A 5 11.37 -24.32 19.50
C ARG A 5 10.03 -23.84 18.93
N GLY A 6 8.91 -24.23 19.54
CA GLY A 6 7.57 -23.82 19.09
C GLY A 6 7.30 -22.33 19.31
N SER A 7 7.72 -21.80 20.47
CA SER A 7 7.58 -20.37 20.78
C SER A 7 8.48 -19.49 19.92
N ALA A 8 9.71 -19.93 19.61
CA ALA A 8 10.60 -19.20 18.71
C ALA A 8 10.04 -19.14 17.27
N MET A 9 9.48 -20.25 16.78
CA MET A 9 8.87 -20.30 15.44
C MET A 9 7.63 -19.39 15.34
N SER A 10 6.82 -19.33 16.40
CA SER A 10 5.67 -18.43 16.49
C SER A 10 6.08 -16.96 16.46
N LEU A 11 7.15 -16.59 17.17
CA LEU A 11 7.66 -15.22 17.20
C LEU A 11 8.18 -14.79 15.82
N VAL A 12 8.91 -15.66 15.13
CA VAL A 12 9.42 -15.41 13.77
C VAL A 12 8.26 -15.20 12.78
N ALA A 13 7.21 -16.02 12.85
CA ALA A 13 6.04 -15.87 11.99
C ALA A 13 5.31 -14.54 12.23
N LEU A 14 5.18 -14.11 13.49
CA LEU A 14 4.56 -12.83 13.84
C LEU A 14 5.37 -11.64 13.34
N VAL A 15 6.70 -11.69 13.47
CA VAL A 15 7.60 -10.65 12.93
C VAL A 15 7.50 -10.58 11.40
N PHE A 16 7.50 -11.73 10.70
CA PHE A 16 7.30 -11.77 9.26
C PHE A 16 5.95 -11.17 8.83
N MET A 17 4.87 -11.50 9.53
CA MET A 17 3.55 -10.94 9.27
C MET A 17 3.54 -9.42 9.45
N MET A 18 4.22 -8.92 10.48
CA MET A 18 4.34 -7.49 10.75
C MET A 18 5.13 -6.77 9.65
N ILE A 19 6.22 -7.37 9.16
CA ILE A 19 7.02 -6.83 8.04
C ILE A 19 6.17 -6.78 6.75
N CYS A 20 5.44 -7.85 6.42
CA CYS A 20 4.57 -7.88 5.26
C CYS A 20 3.47 -6.80 5.33
N LEU A 21 2.90 -6.56 6.52
CA LEU A 21 1.90 -5.51 6.72
C LEU A 21 2.48 -4.10 6.51
N VAL A 22 3.74 -3.88 6.92
CA VAL A 22 4.43 -2.61 6.70
C VAL A 22 4.67 -2.35 5.22
N GLU A 23 5.16 -3.34 4.47
CA GLU A 23 5.44 -3.22 3.03
C GLU A 23 4.19 -2.81 2.22
N VAL A 24 3.05 -3.44 2.52
CA VAL A 24 1.76 -3.12 1.88
C VAL A 24 1.33 -1.68 2.19
N SER A 25 1.63 -1.17 3.38
CA SER A 25 1.28 0.19 3.78
C SER A 25 2.14 1.29 3.13
N THR A 26 3.35 0.92 2.70
CA THR A 26 4.34 1.80 2.07
C THR A 26 4.39 1.69 0.55
N ALA A 27 3.62 0.77 -0.05
CA ALA A 27 3.57 0.63 -1.48
C ALA A 27 3.04 1.93 -2.12
N ALA A 28 3.83 2.48 -3.04
CA ALA A 28 3.41 3.63 -3.85
C ALA A 28 2.14 3.28 -4.63
N THR A 29 1.13 4.14 -4.54
CA THR A 29 -0.11 3.97 -5.28
C THR A 29 -0.01 4.69 -6.62
N THR A 30 -0.33 3.97 -7.70
CA THR A 30 -0.46 4.58 -9.02
C THR A 30 -1.90 5.03 -9.23
N TYR A 31 -2.10 6.32 -9.48
CA TYR A 31 -3.39 6.93 -9.78
C TYR A 31 -3.47 7.30 -11.26
N THR A 32 -4.45 6.76 -11.96
CA THR A 32 -4.76 7.13 -13.35
C THR A 32 -5.53 8.43 -13.39
N VAL A 33 -4.96 9.46 -14.02
CA VAL A 33 -5.57 10.78 -14.09
C VAL A 33 -6.77 10.75 -15.03
N GLY A 34 -7.91 11.20 -14.51
CA GLY A 34 -9.19 11.14 -15.22
C GLY A 34 -9.87 9.78 -15.18
N ASP A 35 -9.33 8.79 -14.45
CA ASP A 35 -9.86 7.43 -14.35
C ASP A 35 -10.21 6.86 -15.75
N SER A 36 -11.48 6.54 -16.02
CA SER A 36 -11.92 6.03 -17.33
C SER A 36 -12.02 7.08 -18.44
N SER A 37 -12.00 8.36 -18.09
CA SER A 37 -12.12 9.49 -19.03
C SER A 37 -10.76 9.94 -19.58
N GLY A 38 -9.65 9.47 -18.99
CA GLY A 38 -8.29 9.83 -19.37
C GLY A 38 -7.98 11.33 -19.20
N TRP A 39 -6.82 11.79 -19.67
CA TRP A 39 -6.37 13.17 -19.54
C TRP A 39 -7.14 14.17 -20.44
N THR A 40 -8.21 14.77 -19.91
CA THR A 40 -9.06 15.78 -20.57
C THR A 40 -9.32 17.02 -19.69
N PHE A 41 -10.05 18.01 -20.21
CA PHE A 41 -10.45 19.22 -19.50
C PHE A 41 -11.49 18.95 -18.39
N ASN A 42 -11.61 19.86 -17.44
CA ASN A 42 -12.59 19.84 -16.35
C ASN A 42 -12.43 18.70 -15.30
N MET A 43 -11.19 18.33 -14.97
CA MET A 43 -10.88 17.32 -13.94
C MET A 43 -10.80 17.81 -12.49
N VAL A 44 -11.34 19.00 -12.19
CA VAL A 44 -11.26 19.57 -10.83
C VAL A 44 -11.88 18.64 -9.77
N SER A 45 -12.86 17.82 -10.15
CA SER A 45 -13.47 16.82 -9.27
C SER A 45 -12.70 15.49 -9.18
N TRP A 46 -11.77 15.21 -10.09
CA TRP A 46 -11.02 13.94 -10.10
C TRP A 46 -10.24 13.67 -8.81
N PRO A 47 -9.51 14.62 -8.20
CA PRO A 47 -8.80 14.35 -6.95
C PRO A 47 -9.74 14.21 -5.73
N ALA A 48 -11.05 14.49 -5.87
CA ALA A 48 -11.98 14.45 -4.75
C ALA A 48 -12.09 13.03 -4.17
N GLY A 49 -11.84 12.90 -2.87
CA GLY A 49 -11.86 11.61 -2.16
C GLY A 49 -10.61 10.74 -2.30
N LYS A 50 -9.62 11.16 -3.11
CA LYS A 50 -8.33 10.45 -3.24
C LYS A 50 -7.34 10.96 -2.18
N ARG A 51 -6.53 10.06 -1.62
CA ARG A 51 -5.51 10.38 -0.61
C ARG A 51 -4.12 10.16 -1.19
N PHE A 52 -3.55 11.22 -1.74
CA PHE A 52 -2.18 11.20 -2.23
C PHE A 52 -1.18 11.19 -1.08
N ARG A 53 -0.16 10.36 -1.20
CA ARG A 53 0.99 10.24 -0.31
C ARG A 53 2.26 10.52 -1.11
N ALA A 54 3.30 10.98 -0.41
CA ALA A 54 4.60 11.14 -1.04
C ALA A 54 5.11 9.77 -1.53
N GLY A 55 5.50 9.69 -2.79
CA GLY A 55 5.88 8.43 -3.45
C GLY A 55 4.82 7.88 -4.40
N ASP A 56 3.57 8.34 -4.31
CA ASP A 56 2.52 7.98 -5.26
C ASP A 56 2.82 8.53 -6.65
N VAL A 57 2.42 7.78 -7.69
CA VAL A 57 2.65 8.13 -9.09
C VAL A 57 1.32 8.51 -9.74
N LEU A 58 1.30 9.66 -10.42
CA LEU A 58 0.19 10.11 -11.23
C LEU A 58 0.48 9.74 -12.69
N GLY A 59 -0.27 8.78 -13.22
CA GLY A 59 -0.09 8.23 -14.56
C GLY A 59 -1.30 8.48 -15.47
N ILE A 60 -1.15 8.11 -16.74
CA ILE A 60 -2.18 8.12 -17.78
C ILE A 60 -2.55 6.67 -18.11
#